data_AF-A0A4R1PYQ4-F1
#
_entry.id   AF-A0A4R1PYQ4-F1
#
_cell.length_a   1.000
_cell.length_b   1.000
_cell.length_c   1.000
_cell.angle_alpha   90.00
_cell.angle_beta   90.00
_cell.angle_gamma   90.00
#
_symmetry.space_group_name_H-M   'P 1'
#
loop_
_entity.id
_entity.type
_entity.pdbx_description
1 polymer ?
#
loop_
_entity_poly.entity_id
_entity_poly.type
_entity_poly.pdbx_seq_one_letter_code
_entity_poly.pdbx_strand_id
1 'polypeptide(L)'
;MADEWGRVIGGKKCISTSDLCELLGIDKSTLTYWVRDGCPKEEHGWWCLKDILRWRGLVGSGIRTEGQADAVALKEQKLKADTDLKKLAAASAAIKLGELKGKYVSAEETTDTLQRFFIVLKRSLLTLGRRVSVEVASHVDAVTARRIERMVNEVITDGLEQISIDGVYTPPRRSKKKNTS
;
A
#
# COMPACT_ATOMS: atom_id res chain seq x y z
N MET A 1 13.29 54.70 -32.45
CA MET A 1 12.83 54.18 -33.75
C MET A 1 11.68 53.24 -33.43
N ALA A 2 10.49 53.49 -33.95
CA ALA A 2 9.31 52.68 -33.63
C ALA A 2 9.48 51.29 -34.24
N ASP A 3 9.76 50.30 -33.39
CA ASP A 3 10.01 48.92 -33.81
C ASP A 3 8.66 48.24 -34.08
N GLU A 4 8.41 47.91 -35.34
CA GLU A 4 7.19 47.21 -35.76
C GLU A 4 7.25 45.75 -35.29
N TRP A 5 6.81 45.49 -34.06
CA TRP A 5 6.73 44.15 -33.45
C TRP A 5 5.78 43.16 -34.18
N GLY A 6 5.02 43.66 -35.16
CA GLY A 6 4.04 42.87 -35.89
C GLY A 6 3.96 43.23 -37.37
N ARG A 7 3.91 42.21 -38.22
CA ARG A 7 3.63 42.32 -39.66
C ARG A 7 2.48 41.40 -40.05
N VAL A 8 1.69 41.82 -41.04
CA VAL A 8 0.64 40.97 -41.63
C VAL A 8 1.21 40.28 -42.85
N ILE A 9 1.41 38.97 -42.76
CA ILE A 9 1.92 38.13 -43.85
C ILE A 9 0.80 37.15 -44.20
N GLY A 10 0.36 37.11 -45.47
CA GLY A 10 -0.69 36.19 -45.92
C GLY A 10 -2.04 36.33 -45.19
N GLY A 11 -2.36 37.52 -44.66
CA GLY A 11 -3.58 37.74 -43.86
C GLY A 11 -3.50 37.29 -42.39
N LYS A 12 -2.34 36.81 -41.94
CA LYS A 12 -2.09 36.42 -40.55
C LYS A 12 -1.21 37.44 -39.84
N LYS A 13 -1.55 37.76 -38.58
CA LYS A 13 -0.71 38.60 -37.71
C LYS A 13 0.51 37.78 -37.27
N CYS A 14 1.68 38.18 -37.76
CA CYS A 14 2.96 37.54 -37.49
C CYS A 14 3.82 38.47 -36.62
N ILE A 15 4.63 37.86 -35.75
CA ILE A 15 5.48 38.52 -34.76
C ILE A 15 6.94 38.16 -35.05
N SER A 16 7.86 39.05 -34.71
CA SER A 16 9.29 38.81 -34.87
C SER A 16 9.78 37.71 -33.92
N THR A 17 10.93 37.11 -34.24
CA THR A 17 11.57 36.10 -33.37
C THR A 17 11.94 36.67 -32.00
N SER A 18 12.32 37.95 -31.92
CA SER A 18 12.71 38.59 -30.65
C SER A 18 11.51 38.75 -29.73
N ASP A 19 10.41 39.30 -30.27
CA ASP A 19 9.19 39.56 -29.49
C ASP A 19 8.48 38.25 -29.13
N LEU A 20 8.55 37.22 -29.98
CA LEU A 20 8.01 35.90 -29.67
C LEU A 20 8.75 35.25 -28.49
N CYS A 21 10.08 35.38 -28.46
CA CYS A 21 10.90 34.93 -27.33
C CYS A 21 10.51 35.63 -26.03
N GLU A 22 10.27 36.95 -26.08
CA GLU A 22 9.85 37.73 -24.92
C GLU A 22 8.44 37.36 -24.46
N LEU A 23 7.47 37.25 -25.37
CA LEU A 23 6.07 36.93 -25.07
C LEU A 23 5.88 35.53 -24.48
N LEU A 24 6.67 34.55 -24.94
CA LEU A 24 6.59 33.16 -24.46
C LEU A 24 7.62 32.85 -23.36
N GLY A 25 8.53 33.78 -23.05
CA GLY A 25 9.60 33.58 -22.08
C GLY A 25 10.57 32.45 -22.48
N ILE A 26 10.86 32.31 -23.78
CA ILE A 26 11.69 31.22 -24.33
C ILE A 26 12.96 31.76 -24.98
N ASP A 27 14.01 30.94 -24.99
CA ASP A 27 15.26 31.28 -25.68
C ASP A 27 15.21 30.98 -27.20
N LYS A 28 16.04 31.67 -28.00
CA LYS A 28 16.14 31.46 -29.46
C LYS A 28 16.55 30.02 -29.83
N SER A 29 17.29 29.32 -28.97
CA SER A 29 17.60 27.90 -29.14
C SER A 29 16.35 27.01 -29.10
N THR A 30 15.36 27.38 -28.30
CA THR A 30 14.08 26.66 -28.17
C THR A 30 13.26 26.81 -29.45
N LEU A 31 13.29 27.98 -30.10
CA LEU A 31 12.67 28.17 -31.42
C LEU A 31 13.34 27.33 -32.51
N THR A 32 14.67 27.17 -32.45
CA THR A 32 15.40 26.31 -33.39
C THR A 32 14.99 24.84 -33.22
N TYR A 33 14.83 24.40 -31.97
CA TYR A 33 14.28 23.08 -31.67
C TYR A 33 12.84 22.93 -32.19
N TRP A 34 11.98 23.94 -32.05
CA TRP A 34 10.60 23.91 -32.55
C TRP A 34 10.53 23.80 -34.08
N VAL A 35 11.40 24.50 -34.84
CA VAL A 35 11.46 24.30 -36.31
C VAL A 35 11.75 22.84 -36.64
N ARG A 36 12.69 22.21 -35.93
CA ARG A 36 13.05 20.80 -36.14
C ARG A 36 11.90 19.85 -35.82
N ASP A 37 11.08 20.20 -34.84
CA ASP A 37 9.92 19.43 -34.38
C ASP A 37 8.65 19.67 -35.23
N GLY A 38 8.78 20.42 -36.34
CA GLY A 38 7.71 20.66 -37.30
C GLY A 38 6.82 21.87 -36.99
N CYS A 39 7.34 22.85 -36.23
CA CYS A 39 6.60 24.08 -35.94
C CYS A 39 6.34 24.91 -37.22
N PRO A 40 5.09 25.33 -37.46
CA PRO A 40 4.74 26.11 -38.64
C PRO A 40 5.40 27.49 -38.62
N LYS A 41 6.13 27.80 -39.70
CA LYS A 41 6.83 29.08 -39.91
C LYS A 41 6.34 29.70 -41.21
N GLU A 42 5.92 30.96 -41.16
CA GLU A 42 5.41 31.68 -42.33
C GLU A 42 6.57 32.23 -43.18
N GLU A 43 7.51 32.97 -42.58
CA GLU A 43 8.68 33.52 -43.27
C GLU A 43 9.93 33.51 -42.37
N HIS A 44 11.11 33.78 -42.96
CA HIS A 44 12.38 33.78 -42.23
C HIS A 44 12.39 34.81 -41.08
N GLY A 45 12.24 34.32 -39.84
CA GLY A 45 12.26 35.14 -38.63
C GLY A 45 10.89 35.65 -38.17
N TRP A 46 9.82 35.27 -38.88
CA TRP A 46 8.44 35.70 -38.62
C TRP A 46 7.53 34.53 -38.31
N TRP A 47 6.70 34.72 -37.29
CA TRP A 47 5.95 33.63 -36.66
C TRP A 47 4.51 34.03 -36.38
N CYS A 48 3.55 33.19 -36.78
CA CYS A 48 2.16 33.38 -36.37
C CYS A 48 1.93 32.75 -35.00
N LEU A 49 1.73 33.57 -33.97
CA LEU A 49 1.49 33.12 -32.59
C LEU A 49 0.32 32.12 -32.50
N LYS A 50 -0.75 32.35 -33.27
CA LYS A 50 -1.93 31.48 -33.31
C LYS A 50 -1.59 30.06 -33.79
N ASP A 51 -0.74 29.95 -34.81
CA ASP A 51 -0.39 28.65 -35.40
C ASP A 51 0.60 27.90 -34.51
N ILE A 52 1.52 28.61 -33.84
CA ILE A 52 2.41 28.03 -32.83
C ILE A 52 1.60 27.48 -31.65
N LEU A 53 0.66 28.27 -31.12
CA LEU A 53 -0.17 27.85 -29.99
C LEU A 53 -1.09 26.67 -30.35
N ARG A 54 -1.55 26.62 -31.61
CA ARG A 54 -2.28 25.47 -32.15
C ARG A 54 -1.39 24.24 -32.26
N TRP A 55 -0.18 24.37 -32.80
CA TRP A 55 0.80 23.28 -32.89
C TRP A 55 1.16 22.73 -31.50
N ARG A 56 1.32 23.60 -30.50
CA ARG A 56 1.53 23.20 -29.10
C ARG A 56 0.30 22.59 -28.42
N GLY A 57 -0.87 22.56 -29.08
CA GLY A 57 -2.11 22.04 -28.51
C GLY A 57 -2.73 22.92 -27.42
N LEU A 58 -2.23 24.14 -27.23
CA LEU A 58 -2.71 25.08 -26.21
C LEU A 58 -3.98 25.82 -26.66
N VAL A 59 -4.19 25.94 -27.97
CA VAL A 59 -5.37 26.59 -28.57
C VAL A 59 -6.04 25.64 -29.56
N GLY A 60 -7.29 25.28 -29.28
CA GLY A 60 -8.15 24.54 -30.21
C GLY A 60 -8.67 25.40 -31.36
N SER A 61 -9.34 24.79 -32.34
CA SER A 61 -9.85 25.46 -33.57
C SER A 61 -11.06 26.39 -33.35
N GLY A 62 -11.27 26.94 -32.15
CA GLY A 62 -12.40 27.82 -31.84
C GLY A 62 -12.52 28.14 -30.35
N ILE A 63 -13.42 29.07 -30.02
CA ILE A 63 -13.90 29.32 -28.66
C ILE A 63 -14.50 28.01 -28.16
N ARG A 64 -14.00 27.49 -27.03
CA ARG A 64 -14.58 26.33 -26.37
C ARG A 64 -15.99 26.70 -25.90
N THR A 65 -17.03 26.22 -26.57
CA THR A 65 -18.39 26.27 -26.03
C THR A 65 -18.43 25.43 -24.74
N GLU A 66 -19.19 25.84 -23.73
CA GLU A 66 -19.25 25.21 -22.40
C GLU A 66 -19.37 23.67 -22.46
N GLY A 67 -20.20 23.14 -23.37
CA GLY A 67 -20.36 21.68 -23.56
C GLY A 67 -19.10 20.92 -24.03
N GLN A 68 -18.12 21.57 -24.66
CA GLN A 68 -16.84 20.94 -24.99
C GLN A 68 -15.85 20.96 -23.82
N ALA A 69 -15.93 21.93 -22.91
CA ALA A 69 -15.18 21.92 -21.67
C ALA A 69 -15.69 20.79 -20.75
N ASP A 70 -17.01 20.61 -20.68
CA ASP A 70 -17.66 19.52 -19.95
C ASP A 70 -17.26 18.14 -20.50
N ALA A 71 -17.21 18.00 -21.83
CA ALA A 71 -16.78 16.74 -22.45
C ALA A 71 -15.31 16.39 -22.15
N VAL A 72 -14.42 17.38 -22.02
CA VAL A 72 -13.03 17.17 -21.61
C VAL A 72 -12.96 16.80 -20.13
N ALA A 73 -13.68 17.50 -19.26
CA ALA A 73 -13.76 17.19 -17.83
C ALA A 73 -14.30 15.76 -17.59
N LEU A 74 -15.33 15.33 -18.33
CA LEU A 74 -15.87 13.97 -18.27
C LEU A 74 -14.86 12.92 -18.75
N LYS A 75 -14.08 13.21 -19.80
CA LYS A 75 -13.01 12.31 -20.27
C LYS A 75 -11.89 12.18 -19.25
N GLU A 76 -11.47 13.28 -18.64
CA GLU A 76 -10.46 13.27 -17.58
C GLU A 76 -10.94 12.51 -16.33
N GLN A 77 -12.22 12.66 -15.97
CA GLN A 77 -12.81 11.93 -14.85
C GLN A 77 -12.87 10.43 -15.13
N LYS A 78 -13.25 10.03 -16.35
CA LYS A 78 -13.21 8.62 -16.79
C LYS A 78 -11.78 8.06 -16.77
N LEU A 79 -10.80 8.83 -17.26
CA LEU A 79 -9.40 8.41 -17.25
C LEU A 79 -8.86 8.23 -15.83
N LYS A 80 -9.24 9.11 -14.89
CA LYS A 80 -8.90 8.97 -13.46
C LYS A 80 -9.53 7.70 -12.87
N ALA A 81 -10.82 7.48 -13.10
CA ALA A 81 -11.51 6.28 -12.63
C ALA A 81 -10.89 4.98 -13.18
N ASP A 82 -10.54 4.95 -14.47
CA ASP A 82 -9.86 3.81 -15.10
C ASP A 82 -8.46 3.59 -14.51
N THR A 83 -7.75 4.67 -14.19
CA THR A 83 -6.43 4.60 -13.57
C THR A 83 -6.53 4.04 -12.15
N ASP A 84 -7.53 4.46 -11.38
CA ASP A 84 -7.72 4.00 -10.01
C ASP A 84 -8.19 2.54 -9.97
N LEU A 85 -9.06 2.11 -10.88
CA LEU A 85 -9.40 0.69 -11.05
C LEU A 85 -8.17 -0.16 -11.36
N LYS A 86 -7.29 0.31 -12.26
CA LYS A 86 -6.04 -0.41 -12.58
C LYS A 86 -5.09 -0.49 -11.37
N LYS A 87 -5.00 0.57 -10.57
CA LYS A 87 -4.19 0.56 -9.32
C LYS A 87 -4.74 -0.44 -8.30
N LEU A 88 -6.06 -0.46 -8.09
CA LEU A 88 -6.70 -1.41 -7.18
C LEU A 88 -6.54 -2.86 -7.67
N ALA A 89 -6.70 -3.09 -8.97
CA ALA A 89 -6.45 -4.39 -9.57
C ALA A 89 -4.99 -4.84 -9.38
N ALA A 90 -4.02 -3.95 -9.61
CA ALA A 90 -2.59 -4.25 -9.37
C ALA A 90 -2.29 -4.55 -7.89
N ALA A 91 -2.88 -3.79 -6.96
CA ALA A 91 -2.72 -4.02 -5.53
C ALA A 91 -3.29 -5.38 -5.10
N SER A 92 -4.49 -5.74 -5.56
CA SER A 92 -5.08 -7.04 -5.29
C SER A 92 -4.30 -8.20 -5.91
N ALA A 93 -3.75 -8.01 -7.12
CA ALA A 93 -2.87 -9.00 -7.75
C ALA A 93 -1.55 -9.17 -6.98
N ALA A 94 -0.99 -8.09 -6.42
CA ALA A 94 0.20 -8.14 -5.60
C ALA A 94 -0.02 -8.92 -4.30
N ILE A 95 -1.17 -8.75 -3.64
CA ILE A 95 -1.55 -9.54 -2.45
C ILE A 95 -1.65 -11.03 -2.81
N LYS A 96 -2.39 -11.37 -3.89
CA LYS A 96 -2.52 -12.76 -4.36
C LYS A 96 -1.18 -13.40 -4.74
N LEU A 97 -0.29 -12.64 -5.37
CA LEU A 97 1.08 -13.10 -5.67
C LEU A 97 1.91 -13.29 -4.39
N GLY A 98 1.65 -12.51 -3.34
CA GLY A 98 2.24 -12.68 -2.03
C GLY A 98 1.78 -13.96 -1.34
N GLU A 99 0.48 -14.27 -1.40
CA GLU A 99 -0.10 -15.52 -0.89
C GLU A 99 0.53 -16.74 -1.58
N LEU A 100 0.59 -16.72 -2.91
CA LEU A 100 1.22 -17.80 -3.70
C LEU A 100 2.71 -17.99 -3.41
N LYS A 101 3.41 -16.93 -3.01
CA LYS A 101 4.82 -16.98 -2.60
C LYS A 101 5.02 -17.45 -1.16
N GLY A 102 3.96 -17.83 -0.45
CA GLY A 102 4.01 -18.29 0.95
C GLY A 102 4.37 -17.18 1.95
N LYS A 103 4.27 -15.91 1.56
CA LYS A 103 4.53 -14.76 2.45
C LYS A 103 3.28 -14.31 3.21
N TYR A 104 2.10 -14.66 2.69
CA TYR A 104 0.82 -14.39 3.32
C TYR A 104 0.11 -15.73 3.52
N VAL A 105 -0.15 -16.06 4.78
CA VAL A 105 -1.01 -17.20 5.16
C VAL A 105 -2.36 -16.61 5.51
N SER A 106 -3.45 -17.28 5.11
CA SER A 106 -4.79 -16.84 5.51
C SER A 106 -4.87 -16.78 7.03
N ALA A 107 -5.44 -15.70 7.55
CA ALA A 107 -5.67 -15.56 8.98
C ALA A 107 -6.55 -16.73 9.49
N GLU A 108 -7.53 -17.16 8.70
CA GLU A 108 -8.41 -18.27 9.03
C GLU A 108 -7.65 -19.60 9.14
N GLU A 109 -6.80 -19.92 8.17
CA GLU A 109 -5.96 -21.13 8.19
C GLU A 109 -4.97 -21.12 9.36
N THR A 110 -4.41 -19.96 9.67
CA THR A 110 -3.51 -19.80 10.82
C THR A 110 -4.27 -20.02 12.13
N THR A 111 -5.48 -19.46 12.27
CA THR A 111 -6.30 -19.65 13.47
C THR A 111 -6.75 -21.10 13.65
N ASP A 112 -7.18 -21.78 12.58
CA ASP A 112 -7.58 -23.19 12.65
C ASP A 112 -6.38 -24.10 13.02
N THR A 113 -5.22 -23.84 12.41
CA THR A 113 -3.97 -24.56 12.74
C THR A 113 -3.58 -24.36 14.20
N LEU A 114 -3.62 -23.11 14.70
CA LEU A 114 -3.33 -22.80 16.10
C LEU A 114 -4.35 -23.43 17.05
N GLN A 115 -5.65 -23.39 16.73
CA GLN A 115 -6.69 -24.03 17.53
C GLN A 115 -6.44 -25.54 17.67
N ARG A 116 -6.16 -26.22 16.55
CA ARG A 116 -5.82 -27.65 16.55
C ARG A 116 -4.57 -27.91 17.39
N PHE A 117 -3.53 -27.09 17.25
CA PHE A 117 -2.31 -27.20 18.05
C PHE A 117 -2.59 -27.05 19.55
N PHE A 118 -3.35 -26.03 19.96
CA PHE A 118 -3.68 -25.80 21.37
C PHE A 118 -4.56 -26.91 21.97
N ILE A 119 -5.47 -27.50 21.20
CA ILE A 119 -6.26 -28.66 21.64
C ILE A 119 -5.33 -29.85 21.93
N VAL A 120 -4.38 -30.13 21.02
CA VAL A 120 -3.40 -31.21 21.19
C VAL A 120 -2.48 -30.93 22.37
N LEU A 121 -1.98 -29.70 22.49
CA LEU A 121 -1.11 -29.27 23.60
C LEU A 121 -1.82 -29.43 24.95
N LYS A 122 -3.05 -28.93 25.07
CA LYS A 122 -3.87 -29.05 26.29
C LYS A 122 -4.04 -30.52 26.69
N ARG A 123 -4.40 -31.38 25.73
CA ARG A 123 -4.57 -32.82 25.99
C ARG A 123 -3.26 -33.48 26.42
N SER A 124 -2.15 -33.13 25.76
CA SER A 124 -0.82 -33.64 26.10
C SER A 124 -0.44 -33.29 27.54
N LEU A 125 -0.57 -32.00 27.90
CA LEU A 125 -0.23 -31.51 29.23
C LEU A 125 -1.09 -32.16 30.32
N LEU A 126 -2.41 -32.22 30.16
CA LEU A 126 -3.30 -32.87 31.13
C LEU A 126 -3.02 -34.38 31.29
N THR A 127 -2.41 -35.02 30.29
CA THR A 127 -2.01 -36.43 30.38
C THR A 127 -0.71 -36.61 31.19
N LEU A 128 0.14 -35.57 31.30
CA LEU A 128 1.40 -35.65 32.04
C LEU A 128 1.18 -35.94 33.53
N GLY A 129 0.21 -35.29 34.18
CA GLY A 129 -0.07 -35.53 35.61
C GLY A 129 -0.37 -37.00 35.90
N ARG A 130 -1.19 -37.63 35.05
CA ARG A 130 -1.51 -39.05 35.16
C ARG A 130 -0.31 -39.95 34.88
N ARG A 131 0.54 -39.62 33.91
CA ARG A 131 1.77 -40.39 33.62
C ARG A 131 2.75 -40.34 34.79
N VAL A 132 2.98 -39.15 35.34
CA VAL A 132 3.83 -38.96 36.53
C VAL A 132 3.27 -39.73 37.72
N SER A 133 1.95 -39.71 37.94
CA SER A 133 1.27 -40.48 38.99
C SER A 133 1.56 -41.98 38.89
N VAL A 134 1.43 -42.54 37.68
CA VAL A 134 1.67 -43.98 37.41
C VAL A 134 3.13 -44.36 37.65
N GLU A 135 4.07 -43.53 37.20
CA GLU A 135 5.51 -43.79 37.36
C GLU A 135 5.95 -43.68 38.82
N VAL A 136 5.36 -42.76 39.57
CA VAL A 136 5.69 -42.52 40.98
C VAL A 136 4.96 -43.50 41.93
N ALA A 137 3.85 -44.11 41.50
CA ALA A 137 3.09 -45.08 42.30
C ALA A 137 3.87 -46.36 42.67
N SER A 138 4.98 -46.68 41.98
CA SER A 138 5.87 -47.77 42.33
C SER A 138 6.81 -47.45 43.51
N HIS A 139 6.94 -46.16 43.87
CA HIS A 139 7.91 -45.66 44.84
C HIS A 139 7.28 -45.00 46.06
N VAL A 140 5.98 -44.69 46.02
CA VAL A 140 5.23 -44.07 47.13
C VAL A 140 3.84 -44.69 47.27
N ASP A 141 3.23 -44.48 48.43
CA ASP A 141 1.87 -44.93 48.71
C ASP A 141 0.83 -44.26 47.79
N ALA A 142 -0.32 -44.93 47.62
CA ALA A 142 -1.38 -44.48 46.72
C ALA A 142 -1.95 -43.09 47.07
N VAL A 143 -1.89 -42.67 48.33
CA VAL A 143 -2.38 -41.35 48.75
C VAL A 143 -1.40 -40.27 48.30
N THR A 144 -0.10 -40.50 48.50
CA THR A 144 0.96 -39.59 48.06
C THR A 144 1.03 -39.49 46.54
N ALA A 145 0.91 -40.60 45.81
CA ALA A 145 0.88 -40.59 44.34
C ALA A 145 -0.28 -39.74 43.78
N ARG A 146 -1.50 -39.91 44.32
CA ARG A 146 -2.66 -39.09 43.94
C ARG A 146 -2.48 -37.61 44.26
N ARG A 147 -1.81 -37.29 45.38
CA ARG A 147 -1.51 -35.90 45.75
C ARG A 147 -0.55 -35.25 44.76
N ILE A 148 0.46 -35.98 44.29
CA ILE A 148 1.41 -35.51 43.28
C ILE A 148 0.67 -35.28 41.95
N GLU A 149 -0.17 -36.21 41.53
CA GLU A 149 -1.01 -36.05 40.32
C GLU A 149 -1.84 -34.77 40.37
N ARG A 150 -2.51 -34.53 41.49
CA ARG A 150 -3.33 -33.34 41.69
C ARG A 150 -2.50 -32.06 41.64
N MET A 151 -1.35 -32.03 42.31
CA MET A 151 -0.43 -30.89 42.28
C MET A 151 0.03 -30.58 40.85
N VAL A 152 0.41 -31.60 40.09
CA VAL A 152 0.87 -31.43 38.70
C VAL A 152 -0.26 -30.90 37.83
N ASN A 153 -1.47 -31.45 37.97
CA ASN A 153 -2.63 -30.97 37.24
C ASN A 153 -2.98 -29.52 37.58
N GLU A 154 -2.95 -29.14 38.86
CA GLU A 154 -3.19 -27.76 39.32
C GLU A 154 -2.18 -26.78 38.68
N VAL A 155 -0.89 -27.09 38.69
CA VAL A 155 0.15 -26.24 38.06
C VAL A 155 -0.07 -26.11 36.55
N ILE A 156 -0.47 -27.20 35.88
CA ILE A 156 -0.74 -27.21 34.46
C ILE A 156 -1.99 -26.37 34.14
N THR A 157 -3.06 -26.50 34.91
CA THR A 157 -4.29 -25.72 34.70
C THR A 157 -4.05 -24.24 34.96
N ASP A 158 -3.34 -23.88 36.02
CA ASP A 158 -2.99 -22.48 36.32
C ASP A 158 -2.15 -21.87 35.20
N GLY A 159 -1.17 -22.63 34.69
CA GLY A 159 -0.35 -22.18 33.57
C GLY A 159 -1.13 -21.99 32.28
N LEU A 160 -2.05 -22.91 31.97
CA LEU A 160 -2.94 -22.80 30.81
C LEU A 160 -3.92 -21.62 30.94
N GLU A 161 -4.42 -21.34 32.14
CA GLU A 161 -5.29 -20.21 32.41
C GLU A 161 -4.56 -18.88 32.20
N GLN A 162 -3.34 -18.74 32.74
CA GLN A 162 -2.50 -17.55 32.51
C GLN A 162 -2.19 -17.32 31.03
N ILE A 163 -1.87 -18.38 30.29
CA ILE A 163 -1.64 -18.29 28.83
C ILE A 163 -2.92 -17.85 28.11
N SER A 164 -4.09 -18.29 28.57
CA SER A 164 -5.39 -17.93 27.98
C SER A 164 -5.78 -16.47 28.21
N ILE A 165 -5.30 -15.83 29.29
CA ILE A 165 -5.68 -14.46 29.67
C ILE A 165 -4.62 -13.45 29.20
N ASP A 166 -3.35 -13.67 29.54
CA ASP A 166 -2.28 -12.68 29.37
C ASP A 166 -1.23 -13.08 28.31
N GLY A 167 -1.27 -14.33 27.81
CA GLY A 167 -0.26 -14.85 26.88
C GLY A 167 1.15 -15.02 27.48
N VAL A 168 1.34 -14.75 28.78
CA VAL A 168 2.61 -14.83 29.49
C VAL A 168 2.44 -15.67 30.76
N TYR A 169 3.18 -16.78 30.87
CA TYR A 169 3.20 -17.60 32.10
C TYR A 169 4.02 -16.92 33.20
N THR A 170 3.44 -16.75 34.38
CA THR A 170 4.13 -16.26 35.57
C THR A 170 4.09 -17.33 36.67
N PRO A 171 5.23 -17.92 37.05
CA PRO A 171 5.27 -18.98 38.06
C PRO A 171 4.67 -18.51 39.39
N PRO A 172 3.79 -19.31 40.04
CA PRO A 172 3.23 -18.93 41.34
C PRO A 172 4.33 -18.77 42.39
N ARG A 173 4.30 -17.66 43.14
CA ARG A 173 5.26 -17.38 44.22
C ARG A 173 5.11 -18.45 45.32
N ARG A 174 6.15 -19.26 45.55
CA ARG A 174 6.20 -20.20 46.68
C ARG A 174 5.96 -19.44 47.99
N SER A 175 4.83 -19.66 48.66
CA SER A 175 4.63 -19.15 50.01
C SER A 175 5.54 -19.94 50.96
N LYS A 176 6.42 -19.22 51.67
CA LYS A 176 7.21 -19.82 52.75
C LYS A 176 6.25 -20.21 53.87
N LYS A 177 6.07 -21.51 54.11
CA LYS A 177 5.43 -21.99 55.35
C LYS A 177 6.22 -21.41 56.52
N LYS A 178 5.59 -20.58 57.34
CA LYS A 178 6.11 -20.19 58.65
C LYS A 178 6.10 -21.45 59.51
N ASN A 179 7.27 -22.01 59.80
CA ASN A 179 7.41 -22.97 60.90
C ASN A 179 7.14 -22.20 62.19
N THR A 180 6.00 -22.46 62.83
CA THR A 180 5.78 -22.12 64.23
C THR A 180 6.26 -23.30 65.06
N SER A 181 7.44 -23.13 65.68
CA SER A 181 7.87 -23.88 66.86
C SER A 181 7.06 -23.48 68.08
#